data_AF-A0AAE3R4K9-F1
#
_entry.id   AF-A0AAE3R4K9-F1
#
_cell.length_a   1.000
_cell.length_b   1.000
_cell.length_c   1.000
_cell.angle_alpha   90.00
_cell.angle_beta   90.00
_cell.angle_gamma   90.00
#
_symmetry.space_group_name_H-M   'P 1'
#
loop_
_entity.id
_entity.type
_entity.pdbx_description
1 polymer ?
#
loop_
_entity_poly.entity_id
_entity_poly.type
_entity_poly.pdbx_seq_one_letter_code
_entity_poly.pdbx_strand_id
1 'polypeptide(L)'
;MPQVILPLLWIAPFLTEALRQPLNHTSCLINIQLANDSLADRATENVYMLPEVRAKEKYIQKITDGKQGVTLLVRAKPTLQEPFYVIQVGYNNPDRLIVYYTFYVYPKNMHIKVLDTVSGKVITLSEWRAGGAL
;
A
#
# COMPACT_ATOMS: atom_id res chain seq x y z
N MET A 1 -61.22 -40.21 8.69
CA MET A 1 -60.74 -41.47 8.08
C MET A 1 -60.34 -41.17 6.64
N PRO A 2 -59.34 -41.82 6.00
CA PRO A 2 -58.21 -42.62 6.50
C PRO A 2 -56.82 -42.13 5.94
N GLN A 3 -55.72 -42.29 6.70
CA GLN A 3 -54.58 -43.24 6.55
C GLN A 3 -53.56 -42.87 5.43
N VAL A 4 -52.35 -42.37 5.77
CA VAL A 4 -51.09 -43.09 6.07
C VAL A 4 -50.46 -43.75 4.83
N ILE A 5 -49.17 -43.47 4.55
CA ILE A 5 -48.07 -44.43 4.36
C ILE A 5 -46.77 -43.64 4.11
N LEU A 6 -45.83 -43.74 5.05
CA LEU A 6 -44.40 -43.58 4.81
C LEU A 6 -43.83 -44.92 4.31
N PRO A 7 -42.71 -44.90 3.59
CA PRO A 7 -41.64 -45.80 3.96
C PRO A 7 -40.30 -45.09 4.21
N LEU A 8 -39.74 -45.48 5.35
CA LEU A 8 -38.34 -45.43 5.76
C LEU A 8 -37.44 -46.21 4.77
N LEU A 9 -36.17 -45.80 4.62
CA LEU A 9 -34.94 -46.62 4.53
C LEU A 9 -33.77 -45.66 4.18
N TRP A 10 -32.97 -45.22 5.16
CA TRP A 10 -31.74 -45.82 5.71
C TRP A 10 -30.43 -45.44 4.97
N ILE A 11 -29.69 -44.53 5.62
CA ILE A 11 -28.24 -44.53 5.92
C ILE A 11 -27.22 -44.46 4.76
N ALA A 12 -26.49 -43.33 4.71
CA ALA A 12 -25.03 -43.32 4.87
C ALA A 12 -24.54 -41.93 5.35
N PRO A 13 -23.78 -41.82 6.46
CA PRO A 13 -23.11 -40.59 6.87
C PRO A 13 -21.66 -40.61 6.38
N PHE A 14 -21.36 -40.02 5.22
CA PHE A 14 -20.00 -39.92 4.68
C PHE A 14 -20.11 -38.92 3.51
N LEU A 15 -19.44 -37.77 3.39
CA LEU A 15 -18.24 -37.23 4.01
C LEU A 15 -18.47 -35.75 4.36
N THR A 16 -18.15 -35.36 5.58
CA THR A 16 -17.81 -33.97 5.92
C THR A 16 -16.35 -33.73 5.54
N GLU A 17 -16.00 -33.80 4.25
CA GLU A 17 -14.59 -33.65 3.84
C GLU A 17 -14.48 -33.13 2.39
N ALA A 18 -15.04 -31.95 2.12
CA ALA A 18 -14.81 -31.27 0.83
C ALA A 18 -14.64 -29.75 1.00
N LEU A 19 -14.02 -29.30 2.09
CA LEU A 19 -13.39 -27.97 2.17
C LEU A 19 -12.07 -28.07 2.97
N ARG A 20 -11.25 -29.08 2.71
CA ARG A 20 -9.81 -28.98 2.95
C ARG A 20 -9.15 -28.74 1.60
N GLN A 21 -9.22 -27.49 1.14
CA GLN A 21 -8.33 -27.07 0.07
C GLN A 21 -6.90 -27.32 0.55
N PRO A 22 -6.07 -28.10 -0.16
CA PRO A 22 -4.67 -28.22 0.20
C PRO A 22 -4.06 -26.82 0.18
N LEU A 23 -3.23 -26.49 1.18
CA LEU A 23 -2.37 -25.31 1.16
C LEU A 23 -1.47 -25.41 -0.08
N ASN A 24 -1.97 -24.94 -1.20
CA ASN A 24 -1.35 -24.91 -2.50
C ASN A 24 -0.48 -23.64 -2.56
N HIS A 25 0.77 -23.81 -3.04
CA HIS A 25 1.77 -22.75 -3.16
C HIS A 25 1.22 -21.45 -3.80
N THR A 26 0.30 -21.59 -4.75
CA THR A 26 -0.40 -20.48 -5.41
C THR A 26 -1.22 -19.61 -4.45
N SER A 27 -1.93 -20.20 -3.48
CA SER A 27 -2.73 -19.45 -2.51
C SER A 27 -1.85 -18.65 -1.54
N CYS A 28 -0.66 -19.17 -1.21
CA CYS A 28 0.32 -18.43 -0.43
C CYS A 28 0.84 -17.21 -1.19
N LEU A 29 1.19 -17.37 -2.47
CA LEU A 29 1.68 -16.28 -3.32
C LEU A 29 0.62 -15.18 -3.51
N ILE A 30 -0.64 -15.56 -3.74
CA ILE A 30 -1.76 -14.59 -3.86
C ILE A 30 -1.94 -13.82 -2.55
N ASN A 31 -1.92 -14.51 -1.40
CA ASN A 31 -2.08 -13.84 -0.10
C ASN A 31 -0.90 -12.91 0.21
N ILE A 32 0.33 -13.28 -0.14
CA ILE A 32 1.50 -12.41 0.01
C ILE A 32 1.40 -11.19 -0.89
N GLN A 33 0.98 -11.36 -2.14
CA GLN A 33 0.79 -10.25 -3.08
C GLN A 33 -0.29 -9.28 -2.60
N LEU A 34 -1.47 -9.78 -2.22
CA LEU A 34 -2.57 -8.98 -1.68
C LEU A 34 -2.15 -8.25 -0.39
N ALA A 35 -1.46 -8.94 0.52
CA ALA A 35 -0.95 -8.32 1.73
C ALA A 35 0.07 -7.22 1.41
N ASN A 36 0.99 -7.46 0.48
CA ASN A 36 1.98 -6.47 0.06
C ASN A 36 1.36 -5.26 -0.64
N ASP A 37 0.34 -5.46 -1.47
CA ASP A 37 -0.37 -4.36 -2.13
C ASP A 37 -1.16 -3.54 -1.08
N SER A 38 -1.82 -4.20 -0.11
CA SER A 38 -2.48 -3.49 1.01
C SER A 38 -1.51 -2.66 1.88
N LEU A 39 -0.27 -3.15 2.05
CA LEU A 39 0.78 -2.43 2.76
C LEU A 39 1.31 -1.25 1.93
N ALA A 40 1.41 -1.40 0.62
CA ALA A 40 1.80 -0.33 -0.29
C ALA A 40 0.76 0.79 -0.32
N ASP A 41 -0.53 0.46 -0.36
CA ASP A 41 -1.63 1.43 -0.31
C ASP A 41 -1.58 2.22 1.00
N ARG A 42 -1.44 1.51 2.12
CA ARG A 42 -1.32 2.15 3.44
C ARG A 42 -0.07 3.01 3.55
N ALA A 43 1.07 2.59 3.01
CA ALA A 43 2.29 3.39 3.00
C ALA A 43 2.11 4.67 2.18
N THR A 44 1.46 4.57 1.02
CA THR A 44 1.17 5.68 0.13
C THR A 44 0.21 6.69 0.77
N GLU A 45 -0.85 6.20 1.43
CA GLU A 45 -1.79 7.04 2.19
C GLU A 45 -1.09 7.80 3.32
N ASN A 46 -0.21 7.13 4.08
CA ASN A 46 0.54 7.79 5.16
C ASN A 46 1.48 8.88 4.63
N VAL A 47 2.11 8.66 3.47
CA VAL A 47 2.91 9.70 2.80
C VAL A 47 2.02 10.84 2.28
N TYR A 48 0.88 10.52 1.68
CA TYR A 48 -0.05 11.52 1.15
C TYR A 48 -0.58 12.46 2.24
N MET A 49 -0.79 11.93 3.44
CA MET A 49 -1.29 12.68 4.59
C MET A 49 -0.23 13.56 5.28
N LEU A 50 1.04 13.51 4.85
CA LEU A 50 2.07 14.40 5.37
C LEU A 50 1.74 15.87 5.06
N PRO A 51 1.87 16.80 6.02
CA PRO A 51 1.59 18.23 5.80
C PRO A 51 2.32 18.82 4.59
N GLU A 52 3.57 18.40 4.36
CA GLU A 52 4.41 18.83 3.26
C GLU A 52 3.85 18.40 1.90
N VAL A 53 3.36 17.16 1.81
CA VAL A 53 2.75 16.61 0.60
C VAL A 53 1.40 17.27 0.33
N ARG A 54 0.58 17.47 1.37
CA ARG A 54 -0.70 18.20 1.27
C ARG A 54 -0.50 19.66 0.89
N ALA A 55 0.56 20.32 1.36
CA ALA A 55 0.90 21.68 0.96
C ALA A 55 1.31 21.72 -0.53
N LYS A 56 2.10 20.75 -0.99
CA LYS A 56 2.47 20.63 -2.40
C LYS A 56 1.27 20.34 -3.31
N GLU A 57 0.36 19.45 -2.89
CA GLU A 57 -0.93 19.19 -3.55
C GLU A 57 -1.69 20.50 -3.79
N LYS A 58 -1.91 21.29 -2.73
CA LYS A 58 -2.60 22.58 -2.83
C LYS A 58 -1.90 23.56 -3.77
N TYR A 59 -0.57 23.60 -3.74
CA TYR A 59 0.20 24.43 -4.66
C TYR A 59 0.00 24.01 -6.12
N ILE A 60 0.10 22.72 -6.43
CA ILE A 60 -0.09 22.18 -7.78
C ILE A 60 -1.52 22.44 -8.26
N GLN A 61 -2.52 22.15 -7.43
CA GLN A 61 -3.91 22.44 -7.76
C GLN A 61 -4.11 23.92 -8.07
N LYS A 62 -3.49 24.83 -7.31
CA LYS A 62 -3.58 26.27 -7.56
C LYS A 62 -2.98 26.66 -8.91
N ILE A 63 -1.81 26.14 -9.28
CA ILE A 63 -1.14 26.52 -10.54
C ILE A 63 -1.70 25.79 -11.77
N THR A 64 -2.54 24.77 -11.57
CA THR A 64 -3.18 23.99 -12.65
C THR A 64 -4.69 24.18 -12.72
N ASP A 65 -5.25 25.19 -12.03
CA ASP A 65 -6.69 25.43 -11.93
C ASP A 65 -7.48 24.18 -11.48
N GLY A 66 -6.92 23.41 -10.56
CA GLY A 66 -7.49 22.18 -10.00
C GLY A 66 -7.44 20.97 -10.91
N LYS A 67 -6.85 21.07 -12.11
CA LYS A 67 -6.81 19.95 -13.08
C LYS A 67 -5.89 18.82 -12.65
N GLN A 68 -4.88 19.11 -11.84
CA GLN A 68 -3.91 18.13 -11.37
C GLN A 68 -3.57 18.31 -9.89
N GLY A 69 -3.11 17.21 -9.30
CA GLY A 69 -2.63 17.12 -7.92
C GLY A 69 -1.20 16.58 -7.85
N VAL A 70 -0.74 16.24 -6.64
CA VAL A 70 0.46 15.40 -6.56
C VAL A 70 0.15 13.99 -7.05
N THR A 71 1.15 13.35 -7.63
CA THR A 71 1.14 11.92 -7.96
C THR A 71 2.11 11.21 -7.04
N LEU A 72 1.68 10.10 -6.46
CA LEU A 72 2.52 9.22 -5.65
C LEU A 72 2.83 7.96 -6.45
N LEU A 73 4.11 7.62 -6.54
CA LEU A 73 4.60 6.45 -7.25
C LEU A 73 5.41 5.56 -6.31
N VAL A 74 4.98 4.31 -6.14
CA VAL A 74 5.77 3.28 -5.46
C VAL A 74 6.89 2.85 -6.41
N ARG A 75 8.08 3.40 -6.23
CA ARG A 75 9.25 3.17 -7.09
C ARG A 75 9.92 1.82 -6.82
N ALA A 76 9.89 1.35 -5.57
CA ALA A 76 10.42 0.07 -5.13
C ALA A 76 9.59 -0.52 -3.97
N LYS A 77 9.49 -1.86 -3.95
CA LYS A 77 8.85 -2.65 -2.89
C LYS A 77 9.91 -3.19 -1.91
N PRO A 78 9.55 -3.43 -0.63
CA PRO A 78 10.47 -3.96 0.37
C PRO A 78 11.08 -5.30 -0.06
N THR A 79 12.36 -5.48 0.26
CA THR A 79 13.10 -6.74 0.14
C THR A 79 13.72 -7.11 1.49
N LEU A 80 14.40 -8.26 1.56
CA LEU A 80 15.14 -8.64 2.76
C LEU A 80 16.29 -7.69 3.07
N GLN A 81 16.94 -7.15 2.03
CA GLN A 81 18.06 -6.21 2.18
C GLN A 81 17.58 -4.77 2.38
N GLU A 82 16.47 -4.40 1.75
CA GLU A 82 15.89 -3.06 1.78
C GLU A 82 14.46 -3.13 2.33
N PRO A 83 14.27 -3.14 3.66
CA PRO A 83 12.98 -3.43 4.28
C PRO A 83 12.05 -2.20 4.31
N PHE A 84 11.93 -1.49 3.20
CA PHE A 84 11.11 -0.29 3.04
C PHE A 84 10.57 -0.14 1.62
N TYR A 85 9.43 0.54 1.48
CA TYR A 85 8.98 1.07 0.19
C TYR A 85 9.75 2.34 -0.14
N VAL A 86 10.03 2.55 -1.42
CA VAL A 86 10.47 3.86 -1.94
C VAL A 86 9.28 4.50 -2.63
N ILE A 87 8.81 5.62 -2.11
CA ILE A 87 7.64 6.36 -2.61
C ILE A 87 8.10 7.72 -3.10
N GLN A 88 7.87 7.99 -4.39
CA GLN A 88 8.16 9.30 -5.00
C GLN A 88 6.88 10.11 -5.08
N VAL A 89 6.95 11.35 -4.60
CA VAL A 89 5.87 12.33 -4.70
C VAL A 89 6.27 13.37 -5.73
N GLY A 90 5.44 13.55 -6.75
CA GLY A 90 5.78 14.42 -7.86
C GLY A 90 4.57 15.03 -8.56
N TYR A 91 4.86 15.74 -9.63
CA TYR A 91 3.88 16.24 -10.59
C TYR A 91 3.96 15.43 -11.87
N ASN A 92 2.81 14.96 -12.35
CA ASN A 92 2.76 14.15 -13.56
C ASN A 92 2.77 15.05 -14.80
N ASN A 93 3.92 15.12 -15.46
CA ASN A 93 4.05 15.69 -16.80
C ASN A 93 3.77 14.62 -17.87
N PRO A 94 3.42 15.01 -19.11
CA PRO A 94 3.14 14.06 -20.19
C PRO A 94 4.23 13.00 -20.38
N ASP A 95 5.51 13.38 -20.23
CA ASP A 95 6.63 12.49 -20.51
C ASP A 95 7.20 11.79 -19.27
N ARG A 96 7.02 12.37 -18.07
CA ARG A 96 7.66 11.86 -16.84
C ARG A 96 7.05 12.45 -15.57
N LEU A 97 7.25 11.73 -14.47
CA LEU A 97 7.03 12.27 -13.13
C LEU A 97 8.17 13.23 -12.76
N ILE A 98 7.85 14.49 -12.45
CA ILE A 98 8.78 15.44 -11.85
C ILE A 98 8.71 15.25 -10.34
N VAL A 99 9.75 14.63 -9.76
CA VAL A 99 9.78 14.24 -8.35
C VAL A 99 10.18 15.42 -7.46
N TYR A 100 9.35 15.72 -6.46
CA TYR A 100 9.64 16.70 -5.41
C TYR A 100 10.20 16.06 -4.15
N TYR A 101 9.66 14.91 -3.74
CA TYR A 101 10.06 14.20 -2.52
C TYR A 101 10.26 12.71 -2.82
N THR A 102 11.26 12.12 -2.17
CA THR A 102 11.44 10.66 -2.13
C THR A 102 11.39 10.20 -0.68
N PHE A 103 10.38 9.42 -0.33
CA PHE A 103 10.17 8.86 0.99
C PHE A 103 10.50 7.38 1.05
N TYR A 104 10.96 6.96 2.21
CA TYR A 104 11.31 5.57 2.55
C TYR A 104 10.38 5.14 3.67
N VAL A 105 9.46 4.21 3.39
CA VAL A 105 8.40 3.81 4.33
C VAL A 105 8.62 2.38 4.80
N TYR A 106 8.87 2.22 6.10
CA TYR A 106 9.09 0.91 6.71
C TYR A 106 7.74 0.27 7.07
N PRO A 107 7.28 -0.80 6.39
CA PRO A 107 5.93 -1.33 6.55
C PRO A 107 5.64 -1.91 7.94
N LYS A 108 6.67 -2.29 8.69
CA LYS A 108 6.51 -2.87 10.04
C LYS A 108 5.81 -1.92 11.01
N ASN A 109 6.10 -0.63 10.92
CA ASN A 109 5.61 0.41 11.84
C ASN A 109 5.15 1.69 11.12
N MET A 110 5.15 1.71 9.78
CA MET A 110 4.89 2.88 8.95
C MET A 110 5.79 4.08 9.29
N HIS A 111 7.01 3.82 9.77
CA HIS A 111 8.00 4.87 9.96
C HIS A 111 8.40 5.40 8.59
N ILE A 112 8.28 6.71 8.40
CA ILE A 112 8.67 7.42 7.19
C ILE A 112 10.01 8.14 7.40
N LYS A 113 10.94 7.90 6.49
CA LYS A 113 12.15 8.71 6.29
C LYS A 113 12.09 9.40 4.93
N VAL A 114 12.93 10.41 4.74
CA VAL A 114 12.97 11.22 3.51
C VAL A 114 14.41 11.34 3.03
N LEU A 115 14.61 11.30 1.71
CA LEU A 115 15.87 11.74 1.11
C LEU A 115 15.93 13.26 1.19
N ASP A 116 16.79 13.78 2.06
CA ASP A 116 17.12 15.18 2.07
C ASP A 116 18.05 15.50 0.89
N THR A 117 17.55 16.33 -0.03
CA THR A 117 18.29 16.70 -1.24
C THR A 117 19.45 17.64 -0.96
N VAL A 118 19.47 18.31 0.21
CA VAL A 118 20.57 19.20 0.60
C VAL A 118 21.78 18.39 1.05
N SER A 119 21.59 17.46 1.98
CA SER A 119 22.68 16.61 2.49
C SER A 119 22.94 15.35 1.66
N GLY A 120 22.00 14.96 0.80
CA GLY A 120 22.05 13.69 0.06
C GLY A 120 21.81 12.45 0.93
N LYS A 121 21.31 12.64 2.17
CA LYS A 121 21.13 11.56 3.15
C LYS A 121 19.65 11.23 3.36
N VAL A 122 19.39 9.96 3.70
CA VAL A 122 18.06 9.54 4.16
C VAL A 122 17.95 9.79 5.66
N ILE A 123 17.12 10.76 6.04
CA ILE A 123 16.94 11.24 7.43
C ILE A 123 15.49 11.08 7.89
N THR A 124 15.26 11.21 9.19
CA THR A 124 13.90 11.20 9.75
C THR A 124 13.14 12.47 9.37
N LEU A 125 11.79 12.41 9.38
CA LEU A 125 10.97 13.61 9.18
C LEU A 125 11.26 14.70 10.21
N SER A 126 11.59 14.34 11.45
CA SER A 126 11.92 15.30 12.51
C SER A 126 13.20 16.05 12.19
N GLU A 127 14.26 15.35 11.78
CA GLU A 127 15.53 15.96 11.37
C GLU A 127 15.33 16.86 10.14
N TRP A 128 14.56 16.39 9.16
CA TRP A 128 14.28 17.17 7.95
C TRP A 128 13.55 18.48 8.25
N ARG A 129 12.52 18.44 9.12
CA ARG A 129 11.77 19.63 9.57
C ARG A 129 12.61 20.60 10.38
N ALA A 130 13.55 20.09 11.19
CA ALA A 130 14.47 20.93 11.95
C ALA A 130 15.48 21.66 11.06
N GLY A 131 15.83 21.10 9.89
CA GLY A 131 16.78 21.68 8.94
C GLY A 131 16.24 22.83 8.09
N GLY A 132 14.95 23.18 8.19
CA GLY A 132 14.34 24.29 7.45
C GLY A 132 14.22 24.08 5.95
N ALA A 133 14.30 22.83 5.46
CA ALA A 133 14.24 22.49 4.04
C ALA A 133 12.81 22.44 3.46
N LEU A 134 11.92 23.35 3.90
CA LEU A 134 10.53 23.49 3.45
C LEU A 134 10.27 24.83 2.78
#